data_AF-A0A7S3DU54-F1
#
_entry.id   AF-A0A7S3DU54-F1
#
_cell.length_a   1.000
_cell.length_b   1.000
_cell.length_c   1.000
_cell.angle_alpha   90.00
_cell.angle_beta   90.00
_cell.angle_gamma   90.00
#
_symmetry.space_group_name_H-M   'P 1'
#
loop_
_entity.id
_entity.type
_entity.pdbx_description
1 polymer ?
#
loop_
_entity_poly.entity_id
_entity_poly.type
_entity_poly.pdbx_seq_one_letter_code
_entity_poly.pdbx_strand_id
1 'polypeptide(L)'
;PDYYSQGVSSEWKLVGPAHKQRFLEYQAEDSNSTATEPINGQTDSAGAILAHLKEKVLCSLPFQRFLARITSLGLPLGQRGRVRRFRKGLDYTVAHYGILTKQSVLDATLCFVAGSGQQLKPPSEEEESEE
;
A
#
# COMPACT_ATOMS: atom_id res chain seq x y z
N PRO A 1 7.02 16.11 -18.65
CA PRO A 1 6.39 15.62 -17.40
C PRO A 1 7.34 15.81 -16.23
N ASP A 2 6.86 16.37 -15.12
CA ASP A 2 7.64 16.52 -13.89
C ASP A 2 8.11 15.13 -13.39
N TYR A 3 9.39 14.99 -13.07
CA TYR A 3 9.98 13.73 -12.58
C TYR A 3 9.23 13.22 -11.34
N TYR A 4 8.72 14.12 -10.49
CA TYR A 4 8.01 13.76 -9.27
C TYR A 4 6.57 13.26 -9.49
N SER A 5 5.97 13.52 -10.66
CA SER A 5 4.60 13.13 -10.98
C SER A 5 4.49 11.80 -11.74
N GLN A 6 5.60 11.06 -11.91
CA GLN A 6 5.58 9.76 -12.58
C GLN A 6 4.60 8.79 -11.93
N GLY A 7 3.74 8.15 -12.73
CA GLY A 7 2.76 7.17 -12.23
C GLY A 7 1.56 7.78 -11.49
N VAL A 8 1.49 9.11 -11.34
CA VAL A 8 0.26 9.79 -10.91
C VAL A 8 -0.75 9.71 -12.04
N SER A 9 -2.01 9.42 -11.70
CA SER A 9 -3.11 9.34 -12.66
C SER A 9 -4.44 9.81 -12.04
N SER A 10 -5.54 9.59 -12.75
CA SER A 10 -6.90 9.72 -12.22
C SER A 10 -7.09 8.86 -10.96
N GLU A 11 -6.62 7.61 -11.00
CA GLU A 11 -6.76 6.63 -9.92
C GLU A 11 -5.60 6.65 -8.89
N TRP A 12 -4.39 7.08 -9.25
CA TRP A 12 -3.22 7.08 -8.35
C TRP A 12 -2.85 8.50 -7.91
N LYS A 13 -3.05 8.79 -6.62
CA LYS A 13 -2.76 10.11 -6.04
C LYS A 13 -1.51 10.10 -5.17
N LEU A 14 -0.76 11.20 -5.20
CA LEU A 14 0.39 11.40 -4.32
C LEU A 14 -0.05 11.65 -2.88
N VAL A 15 0.61 10.95 -1.95
CA VAL A 15 0.47 11.13 -0.50
C VAL A 15 1.69 11.88 0.02
N GLY A 16 1.45 12.88 0.88
CA GLY A 16 2.49 13.71 1.51
C GLY A 16 2.21 13.97 3.00
N PRO A 17 2.88 14.95 3.63
CA PRO A 17 3.91 15.83 3.06
C PRO A 17 5.26 15.12 2.88
N ALA A 18 6.05 15.56 1.90
CA ALA A 18 7.29 14.87 1.47
C ALA A 18 8.24 14.56 2.63
N HIS A 19 8.52 15.51 3.52
CA HIS A 19 9.42 15.31 4.66
C HIS A 19 8.98 14.23 5.68
N LYS A 20 7.77 13.66 5.56
CA LYS A 20 7.28 12.53 6.38
C LYS A 20 7.05 11.28 5.56
N GLN A 21 6.48 11.45 4.37
CA GLN A 21 6.09 10.37 3.49
C GLN A 21 5.92 10.85 2.06
N ARG A 22 6.17 9.94 1.13
CA ARG A 22 5.79 10.09 -0.27
C ARG A 22 5.46 8.72 -0.83
N PHE A 23 4.26 8.53 -1.36
CA PHE A 23 3.90 7.33 -2.12
C PHE A 23 2.63 7.59 -2.92
N LEU A 24 2.28 6.67 -3.81
CA LEU A 24 1.00 6.71 -4.50
C LEU A 24 -0.04 5.88 -3.74
N GLU A 25 -1.22 6.44 -3.53
CA GLU A 25 -2.38 5.75 -3.02
C GLU A 25 -3.43 5.63 -4.12
N TYR A 26 -3.99 4.43 -4.26
CA TYR A 26 -5.11 4.20 -5.15
C TYR A 26 -6.38 4.79 -4.53
N GLN A 27 -7.03 5.66 -5.28
CA GLN A 27 -8.33 6.23 -4.98
C GLN A 27 -9.23 5.85 -6.14
N ALA A 28 -10.17 4.95 -5.90
CA ALA A 28 -11.23 4.71 -6.87
C ALA A 28 -11.93 6.05 -7.09
N GLU A 29 -12.09 6.47 -8.34
CA GLU A 29 -13.04 7.54 -8.61
C GLU A 29 -14.42 7.00 -8.20
N ASP A 30 -15.21 7.81 -7.50
CA ASP A 30 -16.64 7.54 -7.27
C ASP A 30 -17.36 7.62 -8.62
N SER A 31 -17.07 6.66 -9.50
CA SER A 31 -17.86 6.44 -10.69
C SER A 31 -19.19 5.90 -10.19
N ASN A 32 -20.13 6.82 -9.94
CA ASN A 32 -21.57 6.61 -9.84
C ASN A 32 -22.16 6.06 -11.17
N SER A 33 -21.33 5.41 -11.96
CA SER A 33 -21.63 4.74 -13.20
C SER A 33 -22.12 3.36 -12.79
N THR A 34 -23.43 3.20 -12.80
CA THR A 34 -24.14 1.93 -12.91
C THR A 34 -23.24 0.91 -13.61
N ALA A 35 -22.91 -0.18 -12.90
CA ALA A 35 -22.10 -1.29 -13.37
C ALA A 35 -22.51 -1.63 -14.81
N THR A 36 -21.74 -1.10 -15.76
CA THR A 36 -21.88 -1.46 -17.16
C THR A 36 -20.96 -2.66 -17.27
N GLU A 37 -21.53 -3.78 -17.68
CA GLU A 37 -20.83 -5.04 -17.90
C GLU A 37 -19.42 -4.81 -18.48
N PRO A 38 -18.40 -5.53 -17.99
CA PRO A 38 -17.03 -5.34 -18.44
C PRO A 38 -16.97 -5.43 -19.97
N ILE A 39 -16.53 -4.35 -20.61
CA ILE A 39 -16.26 -4.36 -22.05
C ILE A 39 -15.18 -5.42 -22.27
N ASN A 40 -15.54 -6.50 -22.97
CA ASN A 40 -14.65 -7.62 -23.29
C ASN A 40 -13.29 -7.11 -23.78
N GLY A 41 -12.23 -7.38 -23.00
CA GLY A 41 -10.84 -7.07 -23.34
C GLY A 41 -10.15 -6.02 -22.46
N GLN A 42 -10.86 -5.33 -21.56
CA GLN A 42 -10.22 -4.41 -20.61
C GLN A 42 -9.81 -5.16 -19.34
N THR A 43 -8.51 -5.43 -19.19
CA THR A 43 -7.97 -5.98 -17.95
C THR A 43 -8.04 -4.90 -16.87
N ASP A 44 -8.64 -5.21 -15.72
CA ASP A 44 -8.66 -4.32 -14.56
C ASP A 44 -7.25 -3.82 -14.21
N SER A 45 -7.15 -2.55 -13.81
CA SER A 45 -5.87 -2.01 -13.36
C SER A 45 -5.40 -2.73 -12.09
N ALA A 46 -4.08 -2.82 -11.87
CA ALA A 46 -3.55 -3.43 -10.66
C ALA A 46 -4.11 -2.76 -9.38
N GLY A 47 -4.38 -1.46 -9.44
CA GLY A 47 -5.02 -0.71 -8.36
C GLY A 47 -6.45 -1.19 -8.09
N ALA A 48 -7.25 -1.36 -9.14
CA ALA A 48 -8.63 -1.86 -9.06
C ALA A 48 -8.68 -3.29 -8.48
N ILE A 49 -7.80 -4.19 -8.95
CA ILE A 49 -7.72 -5.57 -8.43
C ILE A 49 -7.36 -5.59 -6.94
N LEU A 50 -6.36 -4.80 -6.53
CA LEU A 50 -5.95 -4.72 -5.13
C LEU A 50 -7.01 -4.06 -4.24
N ALA A 51 -7.76 -3.08 -4.78
CA ALA A 51 -8.89 -2.48 -4.08
C ALA A 51 -10.03 -3.49 -3.88
N HIS A 52 -10.36 -4.27 -4.90
CA HIS A 52 -11.33 -5.35 -4.81
C HIS A 52 -10.90 -6.41 -3.77
N LEU A 53 -9.63 -6.82 -3.77
CA LEU A 53 -9.08 -7.74 -2.78
C LEU A 53 -9.20 -7.18 -1.35
N LYS A 54 -8.84 -5.90 -1.16
CA LYS A 54 -8.98 -5.21 0.13
C LYS A 54 -10.43 -5.27 0.62
N GLU A 55 -11.40 -4.92 -0.23
CA GLU A 55 -12.79 -4.80 0.17
C GLU A 55 -13.52 -6.14 0.31
N LYS A 56 -13.30 -7.07 -0.60
CA LYS A 56 -14.04 -8.33 -0.65
C LYS A 56 -13.38 -9.46 0.15
N VAL A 57 -12.08 -9.40 0.37
CA VAL A 57 -11.34 -10.43 1.10
C VAL A 57 -10.85 -9.89 2.43
N LEU A 58 -9.98 -8.88 2.43
CA LEU A 58 -9.32 -8.41 3.66
C LEU A 58 -10.30 -7.76 4.66
N CYS A 59 -11.37 -7.16 4.14
CA CYS A 59 -12.43 -6.57 4.96
C CYS A 59 -13.56 -7.55 5.33
N SER A 60 -13.49 -8.81 4.89
CA SER A 60 -14.57 -9.79 5.04
C SER A 60 -14.61 -10.46 6.42
N LEU A 61 -15.80 -10.89 6.84
CA LEU A 61 -15.98 -11.61 8.11
C LEU A 61 -15.18 -12.93 8.18
N PRO A 62 -15.09 -13.76 7.12
CA PRO A 62 -14.23 -14.94 7.13
C PRO A 62 -12.76 -14.60 7.40
N PHE A 63 -12.23 -13.55 6.77
CA PHE A 63 -10.85 -13.13 6.99
C PHE A 63 -10.63 -12.57 8.40
N GLN A 64 -11.58 -11.83 8.94
CA GLN A 64 -11.53 -11.36 10.34
C GLN A 64 -11.50 -12.53 11.33
N ARG A 65 -12.28 -13.60 11.10
CA ARG A 65 -12.24 -14.82 11.93
C ARG A 65 -10.88 -15.53 11.83
N PHE A 66 -10.31 -15.59 10.64
CA PHE A 66 -8.95 -16.10 10.44
C PHE A 66 -7.91 -15.29 11.22
N LEU A 67 -7.94 -13.96 11.10
CA LEU A 67 -7.08 -13.05 11.88
C LEU A 67 -7.22 -13.29 13.40
N ALA A 68 -8.45 -13.37 13.89
CA ALA A 68 -8.72 -13.66 15.31
C ALA A 68 -8.07 -14.96 15.76
N ARG A 69 -8.10 -15.99 14.90
CA ARG A 69 -7.54 -17.31 15.21
C ARG A 69 -6.01 -17.33 15.22
N ILE A 70 -5.36 -16.68 14.27
CA ILE A 70 -3.88 -16.71 14.16
C ILE A 70 -3.21 -15.74 15.14
N THR A 71 -3.91 -14.69 15.57
CA THR A 71 -3.36 -13.67 16.49
C THR A 71 -3.80 -13.85 17.94
N SER A 72 -4.89 -14.59 18.19
CA SER A 72 -5.55 -14.70 19.51
C SER A 72 -6.02 -13.37 20.10
N LEU A 73 -6.20 -12.33 19.28
CA LEU A 73 -6.64 -10.99 19.70
C LEU A 73 -8.18 -10.80 19.68
N GLY A 74 -8.94 -11.83 19.30
CA GLY A 74 -10.38 -11.72 19.06
C GLY A 74 -10.71 -11.08 17.72
N LEU A 75 -12.00 -10.77 17.50
CA LEU A 75 -12.45 -10.12 16.26
C LEU A 75 -12.04 -8.64 16.23
N PRO A 76 -11.57 -8.10 15.08
CA PRO A 76 -11.27 -6.69 14.94
C PRO A 76 -12.49 -5.80 15.23
N LEU A 77 -12.32 -4.76 16.04
CA LEU A 77 -13.37 -3.77 16.34
C LEU A 77 -13.52 -2.71 15.24
N GLY A 78 -12.50 -2.56 14.41
CA GLY A 78 -12.45 -1.62 13.31
C GLY A 78 -11.28 -1.95 12.40
N GLN A 79 -11.36 -1.53 11.14
CA GLN A 79 -10.34 -1.79 10.13
C GLN A 79 -10.14 -0.57 9.25
N ARG A 80 -8.89 -0.39 8.80
CA ARG A 80 -8.51 0.59 7.78
C ARG A 80 -7.47 -0.05 6.89
N GLY A 81 -7.53 0.23 5.60
CA GLY A 81 -6.62 -0.36 4.62
C GLY A 81 -6.36 0.61 3.48
N ARG A 82 -5.13 0.59 2.97
CA ARG A 82 -4.67 1.45 1.89
C ARG A 82 -4.05 0.60 0.80
N VAL A 83 -4.38 0.87 -0.45
CA VAL A 83 -3.69 0.29 -1.61
C VAL A 83 -2.61 1.27 -2.02
N ARG A 84 -1.36 0.86 -1.88
CA ARG A 84 -0.19 1.73 -2.03
C ARG A 84 0.74 1.23 -3.12
N ARG A 85 1.34 2.16 -3.87
CA ARG A 85 2.41 1.89 -4.81
C ARG A 85 3.62 2.74 -4.44
N PHE A 86 4.77 2.07 -4.27
CA PHE A 86 6.05 2.70 -3.99
C PHE A 86 6.93 2.65 -5.23
N ARG A 87 7.18 3.82 -5.83
CA ARG A 87 8.04 4.01 -6.99
C ARG A 87 9.51 4.02 -6.56
N LYS A 88 10.33 3.29 -7.33
CA LYS A 88 11.79 3.20 -7.11
C LYS A 88 12.42 4.60 -7.06
N GLY A 89 13.14 4.90 -5.97
CA GLY A 89 13.88 6.15 -5.79
C GLY A 89 13.02 7.39 -5.50
N LEU A 90 11.70 7.25 -5.42
CA LEU A 90 10.78 8.39 -5.23
C LEU A 90 9.97 8.31 -3.95
N ASP A 91 9.56 7.09 -3.57
CA ASP A 91 8.56 6.89 -2.53
C ASP A 91 9.15 6.25 -1.27
N TYR A 92 8.73 6.74 -0.11
CA TYR A 92 9.24 6.38 1.21
C TYR A 92 8.23 6.71 2.31
N THR A 93 8.47 6.13 3.48
CA THR A 93 7.87 6.54 4.75
C THR A 93 8.98 6.67 5.78
N VAL A 94 8.94 7.73 6.58
CA VAL A 94 9.91 7.95 7.66
C VAL A 94 9.31 7.49 8.99
N ALA A 95 10.09 6.75 9.78
CA ALA A 95 9.76 6.49 11.16
C ALA A 95 9.78 7.81 11.94
N HIS A 96 8.63 8.27 12.42
CA HIS A 96 8.54 9.51 13.19
C HIS A 96 7.67 9.33 14.43
N TYR A 97 8.12 9.93 15.53
CA TYR A 97 7.49 9.85 16.85
C TYR A 97 6.02 10.35 16.85
N GLY A 98 5.63 11.16 15.85
CA GLY A 98 4.26 11.65 15.68
C GLY A 98 3.21 10.57 15.32
N ILE A 99 3.63 9.34 14.98
CA ILE A 99 2.74 8.18 14.83
C ILE A 99 2.80 7.25 16.06
N LEU A 100 3.13 7.75 17.27
CA LEU A 100 2.82 6.98 18.48
C LEU A 100 1.30 6.96 18.67
N THR A 101 0.66 5.92 18.12
CA THR A 101 -0.73 5.63 18.45
C THR A 101 -0.78 5.20 19.91
N LYS A 102 -1.51 5.95 20.75
CA LYS A 102 -1.74 5.59 22.16
C LYS A 102 -2.46 4.25 22.31
N GLN A 103 -3.14 3.83 21.25
CA GLN A 103 -3.83 2.54 21.16
C GLN A 103 -2.95 1.55 20.39
N SER A 104 -2.92 0.32 20.90
CA SER A 104 -2.32 -0.80 20.17
C SER A 104 -3.19 -1.15 18.97
N VAL A 105 -2.57 -1.27 17.80
CA VAL A 105 -3.25 -1.61 16.54
C VAL A 105 -2.50 -2.79 15.91
N LEU A 106 -3.25 -3.79 15.45
CA LEU A 106 -2.70 -4.83 14.59
C LEU A 106 -2.49 -4.25 13.19
N ASP A 107 -1.25 -4.16 12.74
CA ASP A 107 -0.91 -3.71 11.38
C ASP A 107 -0.37 -4.89 10.56
N ALA A 108 -0.76 -4.95 9.29
CA ALA A 108 -0.38 -6.01 8.36
C ALA A 108 -0.25 -5.45 6.95
N THR A 109 0.77 -5.91 6.22
CA THR A 109 1.00 -5.53 4.83
C THR A 109 1.08 -6.77 3.95
N LEU A 110 0.18 -6.86 2.96
CA LEU A 110 0.29 -7.80 1.85
C LEU A 110 1.07 -7.12 0.72
N CYS A 111 2.26 -7.61 0.41
CA CYS A 111 3.19 -6.97 -0.51
C CYS A 111 3.29 -7.75 -1.83
N PHE A 112 3.17 -7.04 -2.95
CA PHE A 112 3.48 -7.54 -4.29
C PHE A 112 4.59 -6.70 -4.87
N VAL A 113 5.70 -7.34 -5.26
CA VAL A 113 6.83 -6.68 -5.89
C VAL A 113 7.13 -7.39 -7.21
N ALA A 114 7.02 -6.67 -8.31
CA ALA A 114 7.48 -7.16 -9.60
C ALA A 114 8.98 -6.90 -9.71
N GLY A 115 9.80 -7.94 -9.60
CA GLY A 115 11.25 -7.86 -9.75
C GLY A 115 11.97 -9.11 -9.26
N SER A 116 13.23 -9.25 -9.65
CA SER A 116 14.12 -10.33 -9.16
C SER A 116 14.71 -10.07 -7.78
N GLY A 117 14.30 -8.97 -7.13
CA GLY A 117 14.59 -8.58 -5.74
C GLY A 117 15.94 -9.02 -5.18
N GLN A 118 16.93 -8.12 -5.17
CA GLN A 118 18.13 -8.35 -4.34
C GLN A 118 17.92 -7.71 -2.97
N GLN A 119 18.26 -8.45 -1.91
CA GLN A 119 18.36 -7.86 -0.58
C GLN A 119 19.49 -6.84 -0.61
N LEU A 120 19.15 -5.56 -0.38
CA LEU A 120 20.16 -4.53 -0.15
C LEU A 120 20.89 -4.89 1.15
N LYS A 121 22.16 -5.25 1.03
CA LYS A 121 23.03 -5.34 2.19
C LYS A 121 23.47 -3.91 2.53
N PRO A 122 23.56 -3.55 3.83
CA PRO A 122 24.26 -2.34 4.19
C PRO A 122 25.68 -2.40 3.60
N PRO A 123 26.27 -1.26 3.19
CA PRO A 123 27.67 -1.22 2.82
C PRO A 123 28.49 -1.82 3.96
N SER A 124 29.44 -2.70 3.63
CA SER A 124 30.37 -3.24 4.61
C SER A 124 31.28 -2.12 5.11
N GLU A 125 31.61 -2.14 6.40
CA GLU A 125 32.48 -1.14 7.07
C GLU A 125 33.84 -0.93 6.36
N GLU A 126 34.25 -1.84 5.48
CA GLU A 126 35.46 -1.74 4.65
C GLU A 126 35.37 -0.67 3.55
N GLU A 127 34.18 -0.31 3.07
CA GLU A 127 33.98 0.70 2.02
C GLU A 127 33.99 2.15 2.55
N GLU A 128 33.88 2.37 3.87
CA GLU A 128 33.95 3.70 4.49
C GLU A 128 35.39 4.21 4.70
N SER A 129 36.40 3.40 4.39
CA SER A 129 37.81 3.73 4.62
C SER A 129 38.55 4.28 3.39
N GLU A 130 37.85 4.45 2.25
CA GLU A 130 38.44 4.92 0.98
C GLU A 130 38.05 6.35 0.56
N GLU A 131 37.46 7.17 1.45
CA GLU A 131 37.26 8.63 1.22
C GLU A 131 38.21 9.52 2.02
#